data_AF-A0A1W5CY72-F1
#
_entry.id   AF-A0A1W5CY72-F1
#
_cell.length_a   1.000
_cell.length_b   1.000
_cell.length_c   1.000
_cell.angle_alpha   90.00
_cell.angle_beta   90.00
_cell.angle_gamma   90.00
#
_symmetry.space_group_name_H-M   'P 1'
#
loop_
_entity.id
_entity.type
_entity.pdbx_description
1 polymer ?
#
loop_
_entity_poly.entity_id
_entity_poly.type
_entity_poly.pdbx_seq_one_letter_code
_entity_poly.pdbx_strand_id
1 'polypeptide(L)'
;MSKPPNLTTPPESFVNPPLTPPPTDTKPSKPSNQASCIIRYVQLRKAGLSPSDQPWAVFQLLPGDFELLIALLKADESLWGFFDDKVRYDYFSRSDRFVLRMPTITHDSFCYSVSHEILRQLEIIATGTGEAAEFAKNVSCWGSPRLQFPADEVRDEVRDEGEASGGDREETASSKYDAHEPDAAFTHRNAQWPGIIIEVSFSQKNKSLKGLAEDYILGSDGNIRVVVGLNIEYKQSKKATISVWRPQYVKQRDGREDLVSMQTVLDQEFRDNLGTLAPDPATGLELQLKDFASKGLIENPDTINHRVFISSSTLYNFLTRAEASEKLVKETKGDLIQLKPGARKRRRQKTPPEELNSDDERRLSEEEDRVAKRMARRDGDYVGSVSPADE
;
A
#
# COMPACT_ATOMS: atom_id res chain seq x y z
N MET A 1 -64.82 47.52 37.52
CA MET A 1 -63.83 47.35 38.61
C MET A 1 -62.55 46.80 37.98
N SER A 2 -61.81 47.55 37.14
CA SER A 2 -61.03 48.78 37.40
C SER A 2 -59.95 48.59 38.47
N LYS A 3 -58.77 48.12 38.06
CA LYS A 3 -57.48 48.36 38.73
C LYS A 3 -56.52 49.03 37.72
N PRO A 4 -55.65 49.95 38.16
CA PRO A 4 -54.96 50.91 37.28
C PRO A 4 -53.55 50.43 36.86
N PRO A 5 -52.91 51.12 35.89
CA PRO A 5 -51.61 50.76 35.33
C PRO A 5 -50.45 51.39 36.12
N ASN A 6 -49.27 50.78 36.09
CA ASN A 6 -48.02 51.44 36.47
C ASN A 6 -46.96 51.22 35.39
N LEU A 7 -46.59 52.30 34.71
CA LEU A 7 -45.32 52.46 34.01
C LEU A 7 -44.27 52.90 35.03
N THR A 8 -43.12 52.22 35.11
CA THR A 8 -41.84 52.87 35.46
C THR A 8 -40.65 52.03 34.97
N THR A 9 -39.75 52.68 34.24
CA THR A 9 -38.45 52.22 33.72
C THR A 9 -37.32 52.38 34.78
N PRO A 10 -36.06 51.95 34.53
CA PRO A 10 -35.30 50.95 35.28
C PRO A 10 -34.25 51.54 36.25
N PRO A 11 -33.45 50.71 36.94
CA PRO A 11 -32.12 51.13 37.38
C PRO A 11 -31.00 50.30 36.72
N GLU A 12 -30.01 51.01 36.17
CA GLU A 12 -28.66 50.51 35.99
C GLU A 12 -28.05 50.10 37.34
N SER A 13 -27.38 48.95 37.40
CA SER A 13 -26.32 48.75 38.39
C SER A 13 -25.23 47.84 37.81
N PHE A 14 -24.08 48.45 37.59
CA PHE A 14 -22.80 47.82 37.29
C PHE A 14 -22.43 46.78 38.36
N VAL A 15 -22.15 45.54 37.93
CA VAL A 15 -21.16 44.66 38.57
C VAL A 15 -20.55 43.78 37.48
N ASN A 16 -19.26 43.94 37.19
CA ASN A 16 -18.45 42.98 36.44
C ASN A 16 -18.00 41.84 37.37
N PRO A 17 -18.26 40.56 37.04
CA PRO A 17 -17.46 39.43 37.49
C PRO A 17 -16.65 38.82 36.31
N PRO A 18 -15.67 37.94 36.58
CA PRO A 18 -14.32 38.03 36.01
C PRO A 18 -14.16 37.43 34.61
N LEU A 19 -13.12 37.92 33.93
CA LEU A 19 -12.54 37.39 32.70
C LEU A 19 -12.36 35.86 32.78
N THR A 20 -13.16 35.12 32.03
CA THR A 20 -12.86 33.73 31.70
C THR A 20 -11.65 33.68 30.76
N PRO A 21 -10.71 32.75 30.97
CA PRO A 21 -9.58 32.56 30.06
C PRO A 21 -10.08 32.16 28.65
N PRO A 22 -9.30 32.41 27.58
CA PRO A 22 -9.70 32.01 26.24
C PRO A 22 -9.86 30.48 26.19
N PRO A 23 -10.77 29.95 25.34
CA PRO A 23 -10.92 28.52 25.16
C PRO A 23 -9.69 27.97 24.42
N THR A 24 -8.61 27.73 25.14
CA THR A 24 -7.51 26.87 24.70
C THR A 24 -7.92 25.45 25.05
N ASP A 25 -8.69 24.84 24.17
CA ASP A 25 -8.80 23.39 24.00
C ASP A 25 -9.69 23.15 22.78
N THR A 26 -9.08 22.98 21.62
CA THR A 26 -9.70 22.23 20.53
C THR A 26 -10.06 20.85 21.08
N LYS A 27 -11.33 20.69 21.46
CA LYS A 27 -11.90 19.37 21.78
C LYS A 27 -11.53 18.41 20.64
N PRO A 28 -11.04 17.19 20.91
CA PRO A 28 -10.84 16.22 19.85
C PRO A 28 -12.18 16.06 19.13
N SER A 29 -12.17 16.36 17.84
CA SER A 29 -13.33 16.19 16.97
C SER A 29 -13.85 14.78 17.17
N LYS A 30 -15.17 14.66 17.41
CA LYS A 30 -15.78 13.33 17.55
C LYS A 30 -15.45 12.55 16.28
N PRO A 31 -14.99 11.28 16.41
CA PRO A 31 -14.69 10.50 15.23
C PRO A 31 -15.91 10.42 14.33
N SER A 32 -15.70 10.59 13.03
CA SER A 32 -16.77 10.32 12.09
C SER A 32 -17.31 8.91 12.32
N ASN A 33 -18.59 8.71 12.01
CA ASN A 33 -19.21 7.39 12.15
C ASN A 33 -18.41 6.32 11.39
N GLN A 34 -17.77 6.70 10.27
CA GLN A 34 -16.94 5.80 9.46
C GLN A 34 -15.61 5.46 10.12
N ALA A 35 -14.85 6.44 10.63
CA ALA A 35 -13.62 6.17 11.37
C ALA A 35 -13.87 5.24 12.58
N SER A 36 -14.98 5.48 13.30
CA SER A 36 -15.41 4.61 14.41
C SER A 36 -15.73 3.18 13.96
N CYS A 37 -16.40 3.02 12.81
CA CYS A 37 -16.67 1.72 12.21
C CYS A 37 -15.39 0.96 11.83
N ILE A 38 -14.40 1.65 11.25
CA ILE A 38 -13.12 1.05 10.88
C ILE A 38 -12.36 0.59 12.12
N ILE A 39 -12.25 1.45 13.15
CA ILE A 39 -11.59 1.10 14.41
C ILE A 39 -12.23 -0.15 15.02
N ARG A 40 -13.57 -0.21 15.08
CA ARG A 40 -14.29 -1.39 15.55
C ARG A 40 -13.98 -2.63 14.71
N TYR A 41 -13.88 -2.48 13.39
CA TYR A 41 -13.50 -3.58 12.49
C TYR A 41 -12.10 -4.11 12.83
N VAL A 42 -11.12 -3.22 13.02
CA VAL A 42 -9.74 -3.57 13.38
C VAL A 42 -9.68 -4.26 14.75
N GLN A 43 -10.44 -3.76 15.73
CA GLN A 43 -10.54 -4.37 17.07
C GLN A 43 -11.09 -5.81 17.01
N LEU A 44 -12.14 -6.04 16.22
CA LEU A 44 -12.70 -7.37 16.03
C LEU A 44 -11.67 -8.32 15.40
N ARG A 45 -10.93 -7.86 14.38
CA ARG A 45 -9.85 -8.65 13.78
C ARG A 45 -8.74 -8.98 14.77
N LYS A 46 -8.32 -8.01 15.58
CA LYS A 46 -7.33 -8.23 16.64
C LYS A 46 -7.78 -9.29 17.65
N ALA A 47 -9.09 -9.39 17.90
CA ALA A 47 -9.70 -10.41 18.73
C ALA A 47 -9.88 -11.78 18.01
N GLY A 48 -9.47 -11.90 16.74
CA GLY A 48 -9.62 -13.11 15.92
C GLY A 48 -11.02 -13.31 15.35
N LEU A 49 -11.86 -12.27 15.35
CA LEU A 49 -13.20 -12.30 14.78
C LEU A 49 -13.18 -11.68 13.38
N SER A 50 -13.76 -12.38 12.39
CA SER A 50 -13.98 -11.80 11.06
C SER A 50 -15.38 -11.19 10.99
N PRO A 51 -15.53 -9.86 10.80
CA PRO A 51 -16.83 -9.22 10.70
C PRO A 51 -17.55 -9.49 9.37
N SER A 52 -16.83 -10.03 8.37
CA SER A 52 -17.34 -10.28 7.02
C SER A 52 -16.65 -11.49 6.39
N ASP A 53 -17.37 -12.15 5.50
CA ASP A 53 -16.83 -13.19 4.60
C ASP A 53 -16.21 -12.61 3.33
N GLN A 54 -16.30 -11.29 3.12
CA GLN A 54 -15.72 -10.62 1.97
C GLN A 54 -14.21 -10.40 2.15
N PRO A 55 -13.42 -10.56 1.07
CA PRO A 55 -11.96 -10.39 1.11
C PRO A 55 -11.52 -8.93 1.24
N TRP A 56 -12.45 -7.97 1.22
CA TRP A 56 -12.17 -6.57 1.50
C TRP A 56 -13.37 -5.90 2.18
N ALA A 57 -13.10 -4.83 2.94
CA ALA A 57 -14.11 -3.91 3.42
C ALA A 57 -13.78 -2.50 2.91
N VAL A 58 -14.71 -1.90 2.17
CA VAL A 58 -14.53 -0.57 1.56
C VAL A 58 -15.31 0.45 2.39
N PHE A 59 -14.65 1.54 2.76
CA PHE A 59 -15.21 2.64 3.54
C PHE A 59 -15.00 3.94 2.79
N GLN A 60 -16.07 4.72 2.66
CA GLN A 60 -15.99 6.10 2.17
C GLN A 60 -15.74 7.00 3.37
N LEU A 61 -14.62 7.70 3.36
CA LEU A 61 -14.24 8.67 4.37
C LEU A 61 -14.69 10.09 3.95
N LEU A 62 -14.81 10.98 4.93
CA LEU A 62 -14.88 12.41 4.67
C LEU A 62 -13.44 12.97 4.52
N PRO A 63 -13.25 14.10 3.83
CA PRO A 63 -11.95 14.76 3.78
C PRO A 63 -11.38 14.98 5.20
N GLY A 64 -10.14 14.55 5.44
CA GLY A 64 -9.46 14.63 6.74
C GLY A 64 -9.80 13.52 7.74
N ASP A 65 -10.77 12.64 7.45
CA ASP A 65 -11.10 11.52 8.34
C ASP A 65 -10.00 10.45 8.35
N PHE A 66 -9.18 10.35 7.32
CA PHE A 66 -8.08 9.39 7.28
C PHE A 66 -7.00 9.75 8.31
N GLU A 67 -6.60 11.01 8.38
CA GLU A 67 -5.67 11.56 9.36
C GLU A 67 -6.20 11.31 10.77
N LEU A 68 -7.48 11.58 10.97
CA LEU A 68 -8.17 11.35 12.22
C LEU A 68 -8.21 9.85 12.57
N LEU A 69 -8.52 8.97 11.61
CA LEU A 69 -8.48 7.52 11.79
C LEU A 69 -7.09 7.06 12.23
N ILE A 70 -6.03 7.51 11.55
CA ILE A 70 -4.64 7.17 11.90
C ILE A 70 -4.28 7.70 13.29
N ALA A 71 -4.67 8.93 13.63
CA ALA A 71 -4.44 9.50 14.95
C ALA A 71 -5.13 8.70 16.05
N LEU A 72 -6.38 8.26 15.82
CA LEU A 72 -7.13 7.44 16.76
C LEU A 72 -6.55 6.02 16.91
N LEU A 73 -6.07 5.42 15.82
CA LEU A 73 -5.39 4.13 15.89
C LEU A 73 -4.10 4.26 16.71
N LYS A 74 -3.29 5.29 16.48
CA LYS A 74 -2.05 5.58 17.22
C LYS A 74 -2.27 5.86 18.71
N ALA A 75 -3.44 6.38 19.09
CA ALA A 75 -3.79 6.63 20.48
C ALA A 75 -3.95 5.34 21.32
N ASP A 76 -4.16 4.19 20.68
CA ASP A 76 -4.16 2.87 21.31
C ASP A 76 -2.94 2.08 20.81
N GLU A 77 -1.82 2.10 21.56
CA GLU A 77 -0.55 1.46 21.16
C GLU A 77 -0.71 -0.02 20.79
N SER A 78 -1.58 -0.74 21.50
CA SER A 78 -1.84 -2.15 21.23
C SER A 78 -2.57 -2.32 19.90
N LEU A 79 -3.58 -1.49 19.64
CA LEU A 79 -4.32 -1.52 18.39
C LEU A 79 -3.46 -1.03 17.23
N TRP A 80 -2.68 0.04 17.41
CA TRP A 80 -1.70 0.56 16.45
C TRP A 80 -0.67 -0.50 16.07
N GLY A 81 -0.03 -1.14 17.05
CA GLY A 81 0.95 -2.18 16.78
C GLY A 81 0.37 -3.37 16.02
N PHE A 82 -0.92 -3.70 16.22
CA PHE A 82 -1.60 -4.69 15.39
C PHE A 82 -1.94 -4.15 14.00
N PHE A 83 -2.41 -2.91 13.90
CA PHE A 83 -2.78 -2.28 12.64
C PHE A 83 -1.56 -2.16 11.71
N ASP A 84 -0.48 -1.56 12.21
CA ASP A 84 0.73 -1.29 11.44
C ASP A 84 1.42 -2.57 10.93
N ASP A 85 1.44 -3.63 11.76
CA ASP A 85 2.13 -4.90 11.47
C ASP A 85 1.24 -5.94 10.77
N LYS A 86 -0.07 -5.98 11.04
CA LYS A 86 -0.95 -7.09 10.60
C LYS A 86 -2.07 -6.69 9.67
N VAL A 87 -2.43 -5.42 9.62
CA VAL A 87 -3.57 -4.97 8.81
C VAL A 87 -3.08 -4.43 7.49
N ARG A 88 -3.53 -5.07 6.40
CA ARG A 88 -3.32 -4.55 5.05
C ARG A 88 -4.44 -3.62 4.64
N TYR A 89 -4.09 -2.47 4.07
CA TYR A 89 -5.07 -1.49 3.60
C TYR A 89 -4.56 -0.68 2.40
N ASP A 90 -5.51 -0.16 1.63
CA ASP A 90 -5.28 0.88 0.64
C ASP A 90 -6.07 2.14 1.03
N TYR A 91 -5.48 3.31 0.80
CA TYR A 91 -6.12 4.60 0.94
C TYR A 91 -5.93 5.41 -0.34
N PHE A 92 -7.04 5.92 -0.87
CA PHE A 92 -7.11 6.73 -2.08
C PHE A 92 -7.60 8.14 -1.72
N SER A 93 -6.70 9.09 -1.55
CA SER A 93 -6.97 10.48 -1.17
C SER A 93 -7.89 11.18 -2.16
N ARG A 94 -7.68 11.01 -3.48
CA ARG A 94 -8.54 11.58 -4.53
C ARG A 94 -10.03 11.24 -4.38
N SER A 95 -10.33 10.10 -3.76
CA SER A 95 -11.70 9.61 -3.60
C SER A 95 -12.09 9.41 -2.14
N ASP A 96 -11.28 9.89 -1.19
CA ASP A 96 -11.40 9.65 0.25
C ASP A 96 -11.82 8.20 0.59
N ARG A 97 -11.21 7.22 -0.09
CA ARG A 97 -11.64 5.81 0.00
C ARG A 97 -10.61 5.00 0.76
N PHE A 98 -11.06 4.33 1.82
CA PHE A 98 -10.25 3.40 2.61
C PHE A 98 -10.69 1.95 2.35
N VAL A 99 -9.76 1.08 1.97
CA VAL A 99 -10.01 -0.33 1.67
C VAL A 99 -9.20 -1.18 2.63
N LEU A 100 -9.89 -1.95 3.45
CA LEU A 100 -9.29 -2.86 4.39
C LEU A 100 -9.21 -4.27 3.78
N ARG A 101 -8.00 -4.72 3.40
CA ARG A 101 -7.78 -6.00 2.71
C ARG A 101 -7.86 -7.19 3.68
N MET A 102 -8.35 -8.33 3.19
CA MET A 102 -8.38 -9.65 3.84
C MET A 102 -7.91 -10.72 2.84
N PRO A 103 -6.59 -10.88 2.70
CA PRO A 103 -6.06 -11.96 1.87
C PRO A 103 -6.56 -13.31 2.35
N THR A 104 -6.97 -14.17 1.41
CA THR A 104 -7.34 -15.56 1.69
C THR A 104 -6.13 -16.49 1.52
N ILE A 105 -6.24 -17.73 1.99
CA ILE A 105 -5.17 -18.73 1.80
C ILE A 105 -4.90 -18.95 0.31
N THR A 106 -5.96 -19.02 -0.51
CA THR A 106 -5.81 -19.16 -1.96
C THR A 106 -5.10 -17.96 -2.57
N HIS A 107 -5.48 -16.75 -2.16
CA HIS A 107 -4.88 -15.51 -2.64
C HIS A 107 -3.37 -15.46 -2.34
N ASP A 108 -2.98 -15.63 -1.08
CA ASP A 108 -1.57 -15.54 -0.68
C ASP A 108 -0.73 -16.67 -1.27
N SER A 109 -1.24 -17.90 -1.28
CA SER A 109 -0.53 -19.05 -1.84
C SER A 109 -0.34 -18.93 -3.36
N PHE A 110 -1.33 -18.38 -4.07
CA PHE A 110 -1.24 -18.15 -5.50
C PHE A 110 -0.27 -17.02 -5.82
N CYS A 111 -0.39 -15.87 -5.15
CA CYS A 111 0.52 -14.74 -5.31
C CYS A 111 1.99 -15.16 -5.04
N TYR A 112 2.21 -15.91 -3.95
CA TYR A 112 3.52 -16.47 -3.63
C TYR A 112 4.06 -17.34 -4.77
N SER A 113 3.26 -18.25 -5.32
CA SER A 113 3.70 -19.18 -6.37
C SER A 113 4.10 -18.43 -7.66
N VAL A 114 3.32 -17.42 -8.05
CA VAL A 114 3.65 -16.55 -9.19
C VAL A 114 4.94 -15.79 -8.92
N SER A 115 5.05 -15.14 -7.76
CA SER A 115 6.20 -14.32 -7.39
C SER A 115 7.49 -15.15 -7.29
N HIS A 116 7.38 -16.36 -6.74
CA HIS A 116 8.48 -17.31 -6.63
C HIS A 116 8.98 -17.76 -8.00
N GLU A 117 8.08 -18.04 -8.96
CA GLU A 117 8.49 -18.43 -10.31
C GLU A 117 9.16 -17.28 -11.06
N ILE A 118 8.69 -16.04 -10.91
CA ILE A 118 9.39 -14.86 -11.44
C ILE A 118 10.79 -14.76 -10.85
N LEU A 119 10.92 -14.84 -9.52
CA LEU A 119 12.20 -14.75 -8.83
C LEU A 119 13.16 -15.86 -9.29
N ARG A 120 12.67 -17.10 -9.40
CA ARG A 120 13.44 -18.24 -9.89
C ARG A 120 14.00 -17.99 -11.30
N GLN A 121 13.21 -17.42 -12.20
CA GLN A 121 13.69 -17.09 -13.55
C GLN A 121 14.74 -15.97 -13.52
N LEU A 122 14.57 -14.97 -12.67
CA LEU A 122 15.59 -13.93 -12.44
C LEU A 122 16.90 -14.52 -11.89
N GLU A 123 16.82 -15.46 -10.95
CA GLU A 123 17.98 -16.16 -10.40
C GLU A 123 18.73 -16.94 -11.49
N ILE A 124 18.01 -17.61 -12.40
CA ILE A 124 18.60 -18.28 -13.56
C ILE A 124 19.33 -17.28 -14.46
N ILE A 125 18.71 -16.15 -14.79
CA ILE A 125 19.35 -15.07 -15.58
C ILE A 125 20.61 -14.56 -14.87
N ALA A 126 20.54 -14.38 -13.54
CA ALA A 126 21.64 -13.90 -12.71
C ALA A 126 22.87 -14.85 -12.71
N THR A 127 22.70 -16.14 -13.01
CA THR A 127 23.84 -17.08 -13.16
C THR A 127 24.63 -16.90 -14.46
N GLY A 128 24.08 -16.17 -15.43
CA GLY A 128 24.74 -15.90 -16.70
C GLY A 128 25.90 -14.91 -16.58
N THR A 129 26.34 -14.41 -17.74
CA THR A 129 27.37 -13.37 -17.87
C THR A 129 26.82 -12.14 -18.60
N GLY A 130 27.44 -10.98 -18.39
CA GLY A 130 27.06 -9.72 -19.04
C GLY A 130 26.00 -8.92 -18.29
N GLU A 131 25.56 -7.83 -18.92
CA GLU A 131 24.71 -6.79 -18.31
C GLU A 131 23.38 -7.33 -17.78
N ALA A 132 22.74 -8.28 -18.48
CA ALA A 132 21.50 -8.89 -18.03
C ALA A 132 21.66 -9.68 -16.71
N ALA A 133 22.76 -10.40 -16.56
CA ALA A 133 23.04 -11.14 -15.33
C ALA A 133 23.33 -10.19 -14.16
N GLU A 134 24.09 -9.12 -14.41
CA GLU A 134 24.36 -8.08 -13.41
C GLU A 134 23.10 -7.33 -12.99
N PHE A 135 22.24 -6.99 -13.95
CA PHE A 135 20.95 -6.36 -13.69
C PHE A 135 20.05 -7.29 -12.85
N ALA A 136 19.91 -8.57 -13.24
CA ALA A 136 19.05 -9.52 -12.54
C ALA A 136 19.49 -9.76 -11.08
N LYS A 137 20.80 -9.76 -10.79
CA LYS A 137 21.34 -9.86 -9.41
C LYS A 137 20.88 -8.74 -8.49
N ASN A 138 20.55 -7.58 -9.07
CA ASN A 138 20.13 -6.40 -8.32
C ASN A 138 18.60 -6.28 -8.21
N VAL A 139 17.83 -7.24 -8.73
CA VAL A 139 16.37 -7.28 -8.58
C VAL A 139 16.00 -8.20 -7.41
N SER A 140 15.11 -7.72 -6.55
CA SER A 140 14.61 -8.48 -5.39
C SER A 140 13.08 -8.42 -5.30
N CYS A 141 12.48 -9.49 -4.76
CA CYS A 141 11.06 -9.51 -4.41
C CYS A 141 10.88 -8.95 -2.99
N TRP A 142 10.10 -7.88 -2.84
CA TRP A 142 9.82 -7.23 -1.55
C TRP A 142 8.56 -7.77 -0.87
N GLY A 143 7.88 -8.76 -1.48
CA GLY A 143 6.57 -9.20 -1.00
C GLY A 143 5.59 -8.04 -1.08
N SER A 144 4.89 -7.75 0.02
CA SER A 144 3.83 -6.75 0.10
C SER A 144 4.29 -5.46 0.81
N PRO A 145 5.14 -4.60 0.21
CA PRO A 145 5.58 -3.37 0.85
C PRO A 145 4.42 -2.38 0.97
N ARG A 146 4.48 -1.45 1.92
CA ARG A 146 3.62 -0.26 1.94
C ARG A 146 4.25 0.85 1.10
N LEU A 147 3.55 1.29 0.05
CA LEU A 147 3.96 2.37 -0.84
C LEU A 147 3.17 3.63 -0.51
N GLN A 148 3.85 4.77 -0.48
CA GLN A 148 3.25 6.08 -0.19
C GLN A 148 3.48 7.03 -1.36
N PHE A 149 2.44 7.32 -2.13
CA PHE A 149 2.52 8.22 -3.28
C PHE A 149 2.14 9.63 -2.85
N PRO A 150 2.82 10.69 -3.31
CA PRO A 150 2.34 12.05 -3.11
C PRO A 150 0.92 12.17 -3.67
N ALA A 151 0.00 12.71 -2.88
CA ALA A 151 -1.32 13.06 -3.41
C ALA A 151 -1.11 14.10 -4.51
N ASP A 152 -1.84 13.99 -5.62
CA ASP A 152 -1.75 15.01 -6.66
C ASP A 152 -2.15 16.35 -6.07
N GLU A 153 -1.20 17.29 -6.09
CA GLU A 153 -1.56 18.68 -5.99
C GLU A 153 -2.53 18.92 -7.14
N VAL A 154 -3.79 19.23 -6.80
CA VAL A 154 -4.73 19.78 -7.78
C VAL A 154 -4.01 21.01 -8.31
N ARG A 155 -3.36 20.88 -9.47
CA ARG A 155 -2.89 22.01 -10.23
C ARG A 155 -4.17 22.72 -10.61
N ASP A 156 -4.55 23.70 -9.78
CA ASP A 156 -5.56 24.66 -10.15
C ASP A 156 -5.18 25.12 -11.55
N GLU A 157 -5.95 24.67 -12.54
CA GLU A 157 -5.88 25.21 -13.89
C GLU A 157 -5.97 26.71 -13.68
N VAL A 158 -4.92 27.42 -14.10
CA VAL A 158 -4.75 28.87 -13.97
C VAL A 158 -6.10 29.53 -14.21
N ARG A 159 -6.79 29.86 -13.12
CA ARG A 159 -7.94 30.73 -13.18
C ARG A 159 -7.35 32.09 -13.47
N ASP A 160 -7.64 32.53 -14.69
CA ASP A 160 -7.39 33.87 -15.20
C ASP A 160 -7.53 34.89 -14.07
N GLU A 161 -6.49 35.69 -13.87
CA GLU A 161 -6.37 36.65 -12.77
C GLU A 161 -7.54 37.63 -12.82
N GLY A 162 -8.54 37.40 -11.96
CA GLY A 162 -9.73 38.20 -11.87
C GLY A 162 -10.34 38.13 -10.48
N GLU A 163 -9.98 39.12 -9.67
CA GLU A 163 -10.63 39.54 -8.43
C GLU A 163 -10.25 38.80 -7.14
N ALA A 164 -9.42 39.51 -6.37
CA ALA A 164 -9.15 39.26 -4.97
C ALA A 164 -10.44 39.38 -4.14
N SER A 165 -10.85 38.26 -3.55
CA SER A 165 -11.65 38.27 -2.32
C SER A 165 -10.99 37.33 -1.33
N GLY A 166 -10.24 37.93 -0.39
CA GLY A 166 -9.67 37.26 0.76
C GLY A 166 -10.77 36.67 1.62
N GLY A 167 -10.85 35.35 1.62
CA GLY A 167 -11.52 34.55 2.63
C GLY A 167 -10.57 33.42 2.97
N ASP A 168 -10.23 33.29 4.25
CA ASP A 168 -9.46 32.18 4.79
C ASP A 168 -10.14 30.87 4.41
N ARG A 169 -9.72 30.28 3.29
CA ARG A 169 -10.07 28.92 2.93
C ARG A 169 -9.23 28.05 3.85
N GLU A 170 -9.85 27.61 4.93
CA GLU A 170 -9.37 26.51 5.75
C GLU A 170 -9.01 25.37 4.80
N GLU A 171 -7.71 25.19 4.61
CA GLU A 171 -7.09 24.16 3.78
C GLU A 171 -7.60 22.83 4.33
N THR A 172 -8.67 22.30 3.72
CA THR A 172 -9.25 21.02 4.11
C THR A 172 -8.10 20.03 4.05
N ALA A 173 -7.71 19.50 5.22
CA ALA A 173 -6.58 18.61 5.40
C ALA A 173 -6.84 17.29 4.66
N SER A 174 -6.76 17.32 3.34
CA SER A 174 -6.64 16.13 2.52
C SER A 174 -5.30 15.49 2.84
N SER A 175 -5.28 14.18 2.95
CA SER A 175 -4.03 13.45 3.12
C SER A 175 -3.05 13.85 2.03
N LYS A 176 -1.81 14.13 2.43
CA LYS A 176 -0.73 14.48 1.50
C LYS A 176 -0.25 13.27 0.68
N TYR A 177 -0.73 12.07 1.01
CA TYR A 177 -0.25 10.83 0.40
C TYR A 177 -1.36 9.79 0.21
N ASP A 178 -1.29 9.07 -0.91
CA ASP A 178 -1.97 7.80 -1.11
C ASP A 178 -1.13 6.67 -0.53
N ALA A 179 -1.78 5.70 0.11
CA ALA A 179 -1.11 4.56 0.70
C ALA A 179 -1.63 3.28 0.05
N HIS A 180 -0.74 2.49 -0.55
CA HIS A 180 -1.10 1.24 -1.21
C HIS A 180 -0.20 0.09 -0.77
N GLU A 181 -0.78 -1.08 -0.60
CA GLU A 181 -0.06 -2.30 -0.22
C GLU A 181 -0.27 -3.39 -1.29
N PRO A 182 0.61 -3.45 -2.32
CA PRO A 182 0.54 -4.48 -3.34
C PRO A 182 0.70 -5.88 -2.78
N ASP A 183 0.18 -6.89 -3.48
CA ASP A 183 0.33 -8.28 -3.04
C ASP A 183 1.75 -8.79 -3.27
N ALA A 184 2.39 -8.38 -4.37
CA ALA A 184 3.83 -8.52 -4.54
C ALA A 184 4.45 -7.33 -5.28
N ALA A 185 5.70 -7.01 -4.95
CA ALA A 185 6.49 -5.99 -5.64
C ALA A 185 7.90 -6.51 -5.94
N PHE A 186 8.44 -6.14 -7.10
CA PHE A 186 9.82 -6.39 -7.49
C PHE A 186 10.56 -5.08 -7.71
N THR A 187 11.69 -4.93 -7.02
CA THR A 187 12.44 -3.68 -6.98
C THR A 187 13.90 -3.93 -7.33
N HIS A 188 14.42 -3.13 -8.25
CA HIS A 188 15.86 -3.03 -8.47
C HIS A 188 16.52 -2.25 -7.32
N ARG A 189 17.67 -2.69 -6.83
CA ARG A 189 18.35 -2.16 -5.63
C ARG A 189 18.58 -0.64 -5.65
N ASN A 190 18.76 -0.08 -6.83
CA ASN A 190 19.01 1.36 -7.03
C ASN A 190 17.75 2.16 -7.39
N ALA A 191 16.56 1.54 -7.35
CA ALA A 191 15.29 2.19 -7.65
C ALA A 191 14.59 2.65 -6.37
N GLN A 192 14.01 3.85 -6.41
CA GLN A 192 13.13 4.35 -5.34
C GLN A 192 11.77 3.64 -5.35
N TRP A 193 11.27 3.32 -6.54
CA TRP A 193 10.00 2.65 -6.75
C TRP A 193 10.20 1.23 -7.28
N PRO A 194 9.31 0.27 -6.96
CA PRO A 194 9.28 -1.03 -7.63
C PRO A 194 9.19 -0.87 -9.16
N GLY A 195 9.78 -1.80 -9.90
CA GLY A 195 9.57 -1.87 -11.34
C GLY A 195 8.27 -2.60 -11.69
N ILE A 196 7.93 -3.63 -10.90
CA ILE A 196 6.76 -4.48 -11.13
C ILE A 196 5.92 -4.60 -9.87
N ILE A 197 4.61 -4.44 -10.04
CA ILE A 197 3.59 -4.72 -9.04
C ILE A 197 2.70 -5.89 -9.49
N ILE A 198 2.33 -6.75 -8.56
CA ILE A 198 1.35 -7.83 -8.75
C ILE A 198 0.19 -7.64 -7.77
N GLU A 199 -1.02 -7.72 -8.31
CA GLU A 199 -2.28 -7.67 -7.56
C GLU A 199 -3.11 -8.91 -7.90
N VAL A 200 -3.55 -9.63 -6.88
CA VAL A 200 -4.50 -10.72 -6.99
C VAL A 200 -5.85 -10.22 -6.52
N SER A 201 -6.88 -10.35 -7.36
CA SER A 201 -8.23 -9.90 -7.00
C SER A 201 -9.25 -11.03 -7.12
N PHE A 202 -10.26 -10.99 -6.25
CA PHE A 202 -11.47 -11.79 -6.43
C PHE A 202 -12.49 -10.98 -7.23
N SER A 203 -13.14 -11.59 -8.21
CA SER A 203 -14.08 -10.88 -9.10
C SER A 203 -15.36 -10.41 -8.38
N GLN A 204 -15.27 -9.27 -7.68
CA GLN A 204 -16.42 -8.48 -7.27
C GLN A 204 -16.34 -7.01 -7.73
N LYS A 205 -15.39 -6.69 -8.64
CA LYS A 205 -15.49 -5.67 -9.72
C LYS A 205 -14.10 -5.51 -10.36
N ASN A 206 -13.89 -5.99 -11.60
CA ASN A 206 -12.71 -5.69 -12.44
C ASN A 206 -12.38 -4.18 -12.53
N LYS A 207 -13.36 -3.31 -12.24
CA LYS A 207 -13.20 -1.86 -12.16
C LYS A 207 -12.21 -1.40 -11.08
N SER A 208 -11.90 -2.19 -10.06
CA SER A 208 -10.91 -1.82 -9.04
C SER A 208 -9.47 -1.99 -9.52
N LEU A 209 -9.15 -3.06 -10.27
CA LEU A 209 -7.78 -3.32 -10.72
C LEU A 209 -7.28 -2.26 -11.72
N LYS A 210 -8.15 -1.80 -12.63
CA LYS A 210 -7.78 -0.73 -13.56
C LYS A 210 -7.43 0.56 -12.82
N GLY A 211 -8.25 0.96 -11.84
CA GLY A 211 -7.99 2.14 -11.03
C GLY A 211 -6.70 2.00 -10.24
N LEU A 212 -6.52 0.86 -9.58
CA LEU A 212 -5.31 0.59 -8.79
C LEU A 212 -4.04 0.58 -9.64
N ALA A 213 -4.10 0.04 -10.88
CA ALA A 213 -2.99 0.12 -11.82
C ALA A 213 -2.70 1.56 -12.27
N GLU A 214 -3.74 2.39 -12.42
CA GLU A 214 -3.60 3.82 -12.67
C GLU A 214 -2.94 4.52 -11.48
N ASP A 215 -3.39 4.27 -10.26
CA ASP A 215 -2.85 4.86 -9.04
C ASP A 215 -1.35 4.51 -8.85
N TYR A 216 -0.97 3.24 -9.04
CA TYR A 216 0.45 2.85 -9.00
C TYR A 216 1.29 3.52 -10.09
N ILE A 217 0.81 3.52 -11.34
CA ILE A 217 1.60 4.02 -12.47
C ILE A 217 1.72 5.54 -12.41
N LEU A 218 0.62 6.26 -12.14
CA LEU A 218 0.62 7.71 -12.10
C LEU A 218 1.26 8.22 -10.80
N GLY A 219 0.96 7.63 -9.64
CA GLY A 219 1.53 8.04 -8.36
C GLY A 219 3.06 7.87 -8.29
N SER A 220 3.62 6.98 -9.11
CA SER A 220 5.07 6.80 -9.25
C SER A 220 5.68 7.57 -10.43
N ASP A 221 4.96 8.46 -11.09
CA ASP A 221 5.40 9.17 -12.30
C ASP A 221 5.90 8.22 -13.43
N GLY A 222 5.30 7.02 -13.51
CA GLY A 222 5.67 5.99 -14.47
C GLY A 222 6.96 5.22 -14.13
N ASN A 223 7.48 5.36 -12.91
CA ASN A 223 8.62 4.56 -12.44
C ASN A 223 8.24 3.09 -12.23
N ILE A 224 7.00 2.81 -11.78
CA ILE A 224 6.42 1.47 -11.85
C ILE A 224 6.11 1.16 -13.31
N ARG A 225 6.87 0.21 -13.89
CA ARG A 225 6.85 -0.10 -15.32
C ARG A 225 5.77 -1.07 -15.72
N VAL A 226 5.36 -1.94 -14.79
CA VAL A 226 4.34 -2.96 -15.02
C VAL A 226 3.49 -3.15 -13.78
N VAL A 227 2.17 -3.12 -13.96
CA VAL A 227 1.22 -3.64 -12.98
C VAL A 227 0.57 -4.88 -13.58
N VAL A 228 0.63 -6.00 -12.85
CA VAL A 228 0.02 -7.28 -13.23
C VAL A 228 -1.20 -7.51 -12.35
N GLY A 229 -2.37 -7.63 -12.96
CA GLY A 229 -3.61 -7.99 -12.30
C GLY A 229 -3.97 -9.44 -12.59
N LEU A 230 -4.07 -10.25 -11.54
CA LEU A 230 -4.51 -11.63 -11.59
C LEU A 230 -5.91 -11.71 -10.99
N ASN A 231 -6.92 -11.81 -11.84
CA ASN A 231 -8.31 -11.90 -11.40
C ASN A 231 -8.73 -13.36 -11.28
N ILE A 232 -9.24 -13.75 -10.12
CA ILE A 232 -9.72 -15.10 -9.81
C ILE A 232 -11.19 -15.01 -9.43
N GLU A 233 -12.06 -15.58 -10.24
CA GLU A 233 -13.48 -15.65 -9.91
C GLU A 233 -13.75 -16.72 -8.85
N TYR A 234 -14.64 -16.43 -7.90
CA TYR A 234 -15.03 -17.33 -6.83
C TYR A 234 -16.55 -17.41 -6.70
N LYS A 235 -17.05 -18.57 -6.25
CA LYS A 235 -18.46 -18.98 -6.12
C LYS A 235 -19.20 -19.19 -7.45
N GLN A 236 -19.36 -18.13 -8.24
CA GLN A 236 -20.28 -18.13 -9.39
C GLN A 236 -19.62 -18.65 -10.68
N SER A 237 -18.29 -18.63 -10.71
CA SER A 237 -17.47 -18.98 -11.86
C SER A 237 -16.10 -19.40 -11.35
N LYS A 238 -15.40 -20.18 -12.18
CA LYS A 238 -14.01 -20.57 -11.96
C LYS A 238 -13.04 -19.81 -12.88
N LYS A 239 -13.52 -18.84 -13.63
CA LYS A 239 -12.72 -18.06 -14.56
C LYS A 239 -11.53 -17.41 -13.84
N ALA A 240 -10.39 -17.37 -14.53
CA ALA A 240 -9.24 -16.62 -14.05
C ALA A 240 -8.49 -15.98 -15.22
N THR A 241 -8.14 -14.71 -15.05
CA THR A 241 -7.58 -13.86 -16.11
C THR A 241 -6.35 -13.09 -15.66
N ILE A 242 -5.52 -12.73 -16.63
CA ILE A 242 -4.35 -11.86 -16.48
C ILE A 242 -4.65 -10.56 -17.21
N SER A 243 -4.42 -9.44 -16.54
CA SER A 243 -4.36 -8.12 -17.16
C SER A 243 -3.02 -7.48 -16.85
N VAL A 244 -2.48 -6.71 -17.80
CA VAL A 244 -1.18 -6.04 -17.66
C VAL A 244 -1.32 -4.59 -18.06
N TRP A 245 -0.85 -3.68 -17.21
CA TRP A 245 -0.82 -2.24 -17.46
C TRP A 245 0.62 -1.72 -17.48
N ARG A 246 0.87 -0.76 -18.36
CA ARG A 246 2.18 -0.12 -18.57
C ARG A 246 2.04 1.39 -18.72
N PRO A 247 3.02 2.20 -18.26
CA PRO A 247 3.04 3.63 -18.48
C PRO A 247 3.22 3.95 -19.97
N GLN A 248 2.42 4.87 -20.48
CA GLN A 248 2.53 5.39 -21.84
C GLN A 248 2.33 6.90 -21.86
N TYR A 249 3.15 7.61 -22.64
CA TYR A 249 2.92 9.01 -22.95
C TYR A 249 2.04 9.11 -24.21
N VAL A 250 0.92 9.81 -24.10
CA VAL A 250 -0.02 10.04 -25.21
C VAL A 250 -0.02 11.51 -25.55
N LYS A 251 0.25 11.82 -26.83
CA LYS A 251 0.20 13.19 -27.34
C LYS A 251 -1.26 13.65 -27.49
N GLN A 252 -1.57 14.75 -26.84
CA GLN A 252 -2.84 15.46 -26.97
C GLN A 252 -2.86 16.34 -28.23
N ARG A 253 -4.05 16.83 -28.59
CA ARG A 253 -4.25 17.67 -29.80
C ARG A 253 -3.50 19.00 -29.74
N ASP A 254 -3.22 19.49 -28.54
CA ASP A 254 -2.46 20.72 -28.29
C ASP A 254 -0.94 20.51 -28.26
N GLY A 255 -0.47 19.28 -28.49
CA GLY A 255 0.94 18.92 -28.49
C GLY A 255 1.52 18.56 -27.11
N ARG A 256 0.75 18.69 -26.03
CA ARG A 256 1.17 18.21 -24.69
C ARG A 256 1.16 16.69 -24.64
N GLU A 257 1.98 16.11 -23.78
CA GLU A 257 2.02 14.67 -23.53
C GLU A 257 1.46 14.35 -22.14
N ASP A 258 0.49 13.45 -22.09
CA ASP A 258 -0.07 12.95 -20.84
C ASP A 258 0.48 11.55 -20.56
N LEU A 259 0.96 11.34 -19.33
CA LEU A 259 1.26 10.01 -18.84
C LEU A 259 -0.06 9.29 -18.52
N VAL A 260 -0.26 8.12 -19.09
CA VAL A 260 -1.45 7.28 -18.85
C VAL A 260 -1.06 5.86 -18.49
N SER A 261 -1.92 5.20 -17.71
CA SER A 261 -1.88 3.77 -17.48
C SER A 261 -2.58 3.04 -18.64
N MET A 262 -1.80 2.43 -19.53
CA MET A 262 -2.33 1.70 -20.69
C MET A 262 -2.43 0.21 -20.40
N GLN A 263 -3.62 -0.37 -20.55
CA GLN A 263 -3.82 -1.80 -20.45
C GLN A 263 -3.34 -2.49 -21.73
N THR A 264 -2.16 -3.12 -21.68
CA THR A 264 -1.54 -3.80 -22.83
C THR A 264 -1.97 -5.25 -22.98
N VAL A 265 -2.41 -5.88 -21.89
CA VAL A 265 -3.06 -7.20 -21.92
C VAL A 265 -4.40 -7.08 -21.20
N LEU A 266 -5.48 -7.38 -21.91
CA LEU A 266 -6.85 -7.29 -21.41
C LEU A 266 -7.40 -8.70 -21.15
N ASP A 267 -7.64 -9.02 -19.88
CA ASP A 267 -8.38 -10.20 -19.41
C ASP A 267 -8.00 -11.50 -20.15
N GLN A 268 -6.70 -11.74 -20.35
CA GLN A 268 -6.20 -12.97 -20.97
C GLN A 268 -6.55 -14.15 -20.07
N GLU A 269 -7.40 -15.04 -20.56
CA GLU A 269 -7.84 -16.20 -19.80
C GLU A 269 -6.74 -17.26 -19.71
N PHE A 270 -6.48 -17.73 -18.49
CA PHE A 270 -5.69 -18.96 -18.25
C PHE A 270 -6.55 -20.08 -17.65
N ARG A 271 -7.76 -19.74 -17.18
CA ARG A 271 -8.78 -20.68 -16.73
C ARG A 271 -10.16 -20.19 -17.14
N ASP A 272 -10.94 -21.03 -17.78
CA ASP A 272 -12.30 -20.68 -18.22
C ASP A 272 -13.31 -20.69 -17.03
N ASN A 273 -14.55 -20.31 -17.32
CA ASN A 273 -15.63 -20.27 -16.33
C ASN A 273 -16.00 -21.64 -15.72
N LEU A 274 -15.74 -22.74 -16.44
CA LEU A 274 -15.96 -24.11 -15.98
C LEU A 274 -14.79 -24.64 -15.14
N GLY A 275 -13.68 -23.91 -15.09
CA GLY A 275 -12.48 -24.30 -14.37
C GLY A 275 -11.53 -25.16 -15.19
N THR A 276 -11.64 -25.13 -16.52
CA THR A 276 -10.74 -25.81 -17.45
C THR A 276 -9.59 -24.88 -17.84
N LEU A 277 -8.42 -25.46 -18.10
CA LEU A 277 -7.27 -24.75 -18.65
C LEU A 277 -7.62 -24.11 -20.00
N ALA A 278 -7.27 -22.84 -20.19
CA ALA A 278 -7.43 -22.16 -21.47
C ALA A 278 -6.62 -22.88 -22.58
N PRO A 279 -7.14 -22.96 -23.82
CA PRO A 279 -6.64 -23.89 -24.84
C PRO A 279 -5.32 -23.48 -25.48
N ASP A 280 -4.90 -22.22 -25.36
CA ASP A 280 -3.68 -21.72 -26.01
C ASP A 280 -2.45 -21.93 -25.10
N PRO A 281 -1.50 -22.82 -25.45
CA PRO A 281 -0.29 -23.03 -24.66
C PRO A 281 0.73 -21.90 -24.78
N ALA A 282 0.60 -21.01 -25.76
CA ALA A 282 1.50 -19.86 -25.96
C ALA A 282 1.11 -18.64 -25.11
N THR A 283 -0.07 -18.66 -24.46
CA THR A 283 -0.50 -17.58 -23.56
C THR A 283 0.11 -17.73 -22.17
N GLY A 284 0.17 -16.62 -21.45
CA GLY A 284 0.75 -16.54 -20.12
C GLY A 284 1.18 -15.14 -19.75
N LEU A 285 1.70 -15.00 -18.52
CA LEU A 285 2.31 -13.77 -18.05
C LEU A 285 3.68 -13.62 -18.70
N GLU A 286 3.86 -12.54 -19.46
CA GLU A 286 5.13 -12.18 -20.08
C GLU A 286 5.64 -10.84 -19.56
N LEU A 287 6.87 -10.86 -19.05
CA LEU A 287 7.61 -9.71 -18.57
C LEU A 287 8.97 -9.67 -19.26
N GLN A 288 9.53 -8.47 -19.38
CA GLN A 288 10.87 -8.25 -19.89
C GLN A 288 11.78 -7.88 -18.72
N LEU A 289 13.06 -8.26 -18.77
CA LEU A 289 14.00 -7.93 -17.68
C LEU A 289 14.10 -6.41 -17.45
N LYS A 290 14.00 -5.60 -18.50
CA LYS A 290 13.91 -4.14 -18.42
C LYS A 290 12.67 -3.57 -17.72
N ASP A 291 11.68 -4.41 -17.41
CA ASP A 291 10.49 -3.98 -16.65
C ASP A 291 10.76 -3.87 -15.15
N PHE A 292 11.83 -4.49 -14.64
CA PHE A 292 12.12 -4.54 -13.21
C PHE A 292 12.81 -3.27 -12.67
N ALA A 293 12.99 -2.24 -13.50
CA ALA A 293 13.55 -0.94 -13.11
C ALA A 293 13.00 0.23 -13.94
N SER A 294 13.09 1.45 -13.40
CA SER A 294 12.79 2.67 -14.14
C SER A 294 13.74 2.84 -15.34
N LYS A 295 13.30 3.58 -16.38
CA LYS A 295 14.10 3.77 -17.61
C LYS A 295 15.48 4.38 -17.32
N GLY A 296 15.60 5.23 -16.31
CA GLY A 296 16.86 5.89 -15.95
C GLY A 296 17.93 4.95 -15.40
N LEU A 297 17.57 3.75 -14.96
CA LEU A 297 18.50 2.73 -14.46
C LEU A 297 18.95 1.74 -15.55
N ILE A 298 18.50 1.93 -16.79
CA ILE A 298 18.78 1.04 -17.92
C ILE A 298 19.65 1.83 -18.91
N GLU A 299 20.96 1.59 -18.88
CA GLU A 299 21.91 2.23 -19.78
C GLU A 299 21.74 1.75 -21.22
N ASN A 300 21.67 0.43 -21.41
CA ASN A 300 21.48 -0.20 -22.71
C ASN A 300 20.27 -1.14 -22.69
N PRO A 301 19.11 -0.72 -23.20
CA PRO A 301 17.92 -1.57 -23.22
C PRO A 301 18.09 -2.84 -24.06
N ASP A 302 18.99 -2.84 -25.04
CA ASP A 302 19.12 -3.94 -25.99
C ASP A 302 19.86 -5.16 -25.42
N THR A 303 20.73 -4.94 -24.44
CA THR A 303 21.51 -5.98 -23.76
C THR A 303 20.70 -6.72 -22.68
N ILE A 304 19.57 -6.15 -22.26
CA ILE A 304 18.69 -6.71 -21.23
C ILE A 304 17.32 -7.14 -21.75
N ASN A 305 17.23 -7.58 -23.01
CA ASN A 305 16.00 -8.08 -23.66
C ASN A 305 15.59 -9.51 -23.24
N HIS A 306 15.94 -9.92 -22.02
CA HIS A 306 15.61 -11.27 -21.53
C HIS A 306 14.13 -11.35 -21.15
N ARG A 307 13.49 -12.45 -21.54
CA ARG A 307 12.08 -12.72 -21.28
C ARG A 307 11.92 -13.50 -19.97
N VAL A 308 10.99 -13.07 -19.13
CA VAL A 308 10.47 -13.82 -17.99
C VAL A 308 9.04 -14.22 -18.33
N PHE A 309 8.75 -15.52 -18.36
CA PHE A 309 7.48 -16.05 -18.88
C PHE A 309 6.90 -17.14 -17.99
N ILE A 310 5.63 -16.99 -17.61
CA ILE A 310 4.86 -18.00 -16.89
C ILE A 310 3.66 -18.39 -17.75
N SER A 311 3.65 -19.63 -18.24
CA SER A 311 2.58 -20.13 -19.10
C SER A 311 1.21 -20.17 -18.38
N SER A 312 0.13 -20.07 -19.16
CA SER A 312 -1.24 -20.27 -18.66
C SER A 312 -1.42 -21.61 -17.94
N SER A 313 -0.76 -22.67 -18.41
CA SER A 313 -0.77 -23.98 -17.75
C SER A 313 -0.11 -23.96 -16.36
N THR A 314 0.98 -23.21 -16.20
CA THR A 314 1.67 -23.06 -14.93
C THR A 314 0.83 -22.23 -13.95
N LEU A 315 0.25 -21.11 -14.41
CA LEU A 315 -0.67 -20.29 -13.62
C LEU A 315 -1.91 -21.08 -13.17
N TYR A 316 -2.50 -21.86 -14.08
CA TYR A 316 -3.62 -22.76 -13.77
C TYR A 316 -3.26 -23.75 -12.65
N ASN A 317 -2.07 -24.36 -12.72
CA ASN A 317 -1.60 -25.31 -11.71
C ASN A 317 -1.35 -24.64 -10.36
N PHE A 318 -0.75 -23.45 -10.34
CA PHE A 318 -0.58 -22.66 -9.11
C PHE A 318 -1.92 -22.37 -8.45
N LEU A 319 -2.89 -21.89 -9.23
CA LEU A 319 -4.23 -21.57 -8.72
C LEU A 319 -4.95 -22.82 -8.20
N THR A 320 -4.91 -23.92 -8.94
CA THR A 320 -5.54 -25.18 -8.55
C THR A 320 -4.96 -25.71 -7.23
N ARG A 321 -3.63 -25.63 -7.04
CA ARG A 321 -2.97 -26.02 -5.79
C ARG A 321 -3.37 -25.11 -4.63
N ALA A 322 -3.43 -23.80 -4.87
CA ALA A 322 -3.83 -22.82 -3.86
C ALA A 322 -5.29 -23.03 -3.40
N GLU A 323 -6.21 -23.35 -4.31
CA GLU A 323 -7.59 -23.72 -3.98
C GLU A 323 -7.67 -25.04 -3.19
N ALA A 324 -6.88 -26.04 -3.58
CA ALA A 324 -6.83 -27.34 -2.89
C ALA A 324 -6.29 -27.21 -1.46
N SER A 325 -5.24 -26.40 -1.25
CA SER A 325 -4.70 -26.12 0.08
C SER A 325 -5.72 -25.41 0.98
N GLU A 326 -6.42 -24.40 0.47
CA GLU A 326 -7.47 -23.73 1.23
C GLU A 326 -8.59 -24.70 1.63
N LYS A 327 -9.01 -25.57 0.70
CA LYS A 327 -10.01 -26.61 0.98
C LYS A 327 -9.54 -27.57 2.07
N LEU A 328 -8.28 -28.03 2.03
CA LEU A 328 -7.70 -28.92 3.02
C LEU A 328 -7.74 -28.31 4.43
N VAL A 329 -7.37 -27.03 4.54
CA VAL A 329 -7.39 -26.28 5.81
C VAL A 329 -8.81 -26.10 6.33
N LYS A 330 -9.74 -25.65 5.46
CA LYS A 330 -11.16 -25.46 5.84
C LYS A 330 -11.83 -26.76 6.28
N GLU A 331 -11.52 -27.88 5.61
CA GLU A 331 -12.09 -29.18 5.93
C GLU A 331 -11.33 -29.93 7.04
N THR A 332 -10.21 -29.39 7.53
CA THR A 332 -9.36 -30.03 8.56
C THR A 332 -8.93 -31.46 8.17
N LYS A 333 -8.69 -31.68 6.88
CA LYS A 333 -8.38 -33.01 6.30
C LYS A 333 -6.89 -33.30 6.11
N GLY A 334 -6.01 -32.44 6.61
CA GLY A 334 -4.57 -32.64 6.59
C GLY A 334 -4.09 -33.69 7.59
N ASP A 335 -2.82 -34.11 7.47
CA ASP A 335 -2.17 -34.90 8.51
C ASP A 335 -2.00 -34.04 9.77
N LEU A 336 -2.66 -34.44 10.85
CA LEU A 336 -2.69 -33.71 12.09
C LEU A 336 -2.10 -34.58 13.18
N ILE A 337 -1.00 -34.10 13.78
CA ILE A 337 -0.45 -34.69 14.98
C ILE A 337 -1.51 -34.55 16.09
N GLN A 338 -2.12 -35.68 16.44
CA GLN A 338 -3.06 -35.73 17.53
C GLN A 338 -2.35 -35.48 18.85
N LEU A 339 -2.95 -34.63 19.70
CA LEU A 339 -2.42 -34.38 21.03
C LEU A 339 -2.44 -35.69 21.80
N LYS A 340 -1.29 -36.08 22.37
CA LYS A 340 -1.18 -37.30 23.17
C LYS A 340 -2.27 -37.33 24.25
N PRO A 341 -2.94 -38.48 24.49
CA PRO A 341 -3.94 -38.58 25.56
C PRO A 341 -3.38 -38.08 26.90
N GLY A 342 -4.10 -37.19 27.56
CA GLY A 342 -3.70 -36.59 28.85
C GLY A 342 -2.73 -35.39 28.74
N ALA A 343 -2.16 -35.10 27.56
CA ALA A 343 -1.32 -33.91 27.40
C ALA A 343 -2.16 -32.62 27.43
N ARG A 344 -1.64 -31.58 28.08
CA ARG A 344 -2.25 -30.24 28.13
C ARG A 344 -1.40 -29.25 27.34
N LYS A 345 -2.05 -28.36 26.58
CA LYS A 345 -1.38 -27.24 25.90
C LYS A 345 -1.07 -26.15 26.92
N ARG A 346 0.20 -25.91 27.24
CA ARG A 346 0.62 -24.76 28.06
C ARG A 346 0.73 -23.52 27.16
N ARG A 347 -0.18 -22.56 27.32
CA ARG A 347 -0.04 -21.25 26.66
C ARG A 347 1.02 -20.43 27.40
N ARG A 348 1.87 -19.71 26.66
CA ARG A 348 2.83 -18.77 27.25
C ARG A 348 2.04 -17.62 27.90
N GLN A 349 2.39 -17.23 29.12
CA GLN A 349 1.90 -15.96 29.67
C GLN A 349 2.53 -14.83 28.87
N LYS A 350 1.73 -13.82 28.49
CA LYS A 350 2.22 -12.66 27.75
C LYS A 350 3.27 -11.98 28.65
N THR A 351 4.53 -12.02 28.25
CA THR A 351 5.57 -11.25 28.94
C THR A 351 5.19 -9.77 28.75
N PRO A 352 5.23 -8.94 29.81
CA PRO A 352 5.11 -7.49 29.65
C PRO A 352 6.10 -6.99 28.59
N PRO A 353 5.84 -5.85 27.93
CA PRO A 353 6.84 -5.22 27.06
C PRO A 353 8.17 -5.15 27.81
N GLU A 354 9.27 -5.55 27.17
CA GLU A 354 10.61 -5.26 27.70
C GLU A 354 10.77 -3.74 27.66
N GLU A 355 10.51 -3.08 28.79
CA GLU A 355 11.03 -1.73 29.03
C GLU A 355 12.55 -1.90 29.14
N LEU A 356 13.30 -1.26 28.22
CA LEU A 356 14.73 -1.10 28.41
C LEU A 356 14.88 -0.42 29.78
N ASN A 357 15.55 -1.09 30.72
CA ASN A 357 15.84 -0.43 31.98
C ASN A 357 16.74 0.80 31.68
N SER A 358 16.70 1.81 32.54
CA SER A 358 17.44 3.06 32.33
C SER A 358 18.95 2.86 32.12
N ASP A 359 19.52 1.76 32.61
CA ASP A 359 20.93 1.44 32.39
C ASP A 359 21.21 0.88 30.99
N ASP A 360 20.28 0.10 30.43
CA ASP A 360 20.35 -0.41 29.06
C ASP A 360 20.03 0.68 28.04
N GLU A 361 19.09 1.59 28.33
CA GLU A 361 18.88 2.82 27.53
C GLU A 361 20.13 3.70 27.50
N ARG A 362 20.76 3.92 28.66
CA ARG A 362 21.99 4.72 28.75
C ARG A 362 23.13 4.07 27.96
N ARG A 363 23.28 2.76 28.03
CA ARG A 363 24.29 2.02 27.25
C ARG A 363 24.05 2.14 25.75
N LEU A 364 22.80 1.97 25.30
CA LEU A 364 22.44 2.11 23.89
C LEU A 364 22.71 3.52 23.39
N SER A 365 22.31 4.54 24.16
CA SER A 365 22.57 5.93 23.83
C SER A 365 24.08 6.22 23.76
N GLU A 366 24.89 5.73 24.70
CA GLU A 366 26.35 5.89 24.66
C GLU A 366 27.00 5.18 23.45
N GLU A 367 26.46 4.03 23.05
CA GLU A 367 26.91 3.27 21.87
C GLU A 367 26.57 4.02 20.58
N GLU A 368 25.35 4.53 20.44
CA GLU A 368 24.89 5.36 19.32
C GLU A 368 25.74 6.62 19.17
N ASP A 369 26.02 7.31 20.29
CA ASP A 369 26.85 8.50 20.33
C ASP A 369 28.30 8.20 19.88
N ARG A 370 28.82 7.02 20.27
CA ARG A 370 30.14 6.53 19.84
C ARG A 370 30.18 6.16 18.36
N VAL A 371 29.10 5.62 17.82
CA VAL A 371 28.97 5.32 16.39
C VAL A 371 28.87 6.61 15.60
N ALA A 372 28.03 7.56 16.02
CA ALA A 372 27.89 8.88 15.38
C ALA A 372 29.22 9.65 15.34
N LYS A 373 29.98 9.66 16.45
CA LYS A 373 31.32 10.26 16.50
C LYS A 373 32.33 9.55 15.60
N ARG A 374 32.21 8.23 15.40
CA ARG A 374 33.05 7.48 14.45
C ARG A 374 32.70 7.78 12.99
N MET A 375 31.40 7.90 12.68
CA MET A 375 30.93 8.27 11.34
C MET A 375 31.39 9.69 10.97
N ALA A 376 31.21 10.66 11.86
CA ALA A 376 31.60 12.05 11.62
C ALA A 376 33.12 12.25 11.42
N ARG A 377 33.96 11.39 12.02
CA ARG A 377 35.42 11.41 11.79
C ARG A 377 35.84 10.81 10.45
N ARG A 378 35.01 9.94 9.86
CA ARG A 378 35.32 9.28 8.58
C ARG A 378 35.05 10.17 7.37
N ASP A 379 34.16 11.15 7.50
CA ASP A 379 33.78 12.07 6.43
C ASP A 379 34.70 13.31 6.33
N GLY A 380 35.69 13.45 7.21
CA GLY A 380 36.58 14.62 7.25
C GLY A 380 37.79 14.61 6.30
N ASP A 381 38.12 13.47 5.69
CA ASP A 381 39.42 13.27 5.01
C ASP A 381 39.35 13.23 3.46
N TYR A 382 38.37 13.88 2.84
CA TYR A 382 38.39 14.08 1.38
C TYR A 382 38.95 15.47 1.01
N VAL A 383 40.28 15.58 0.98
CA VAL A 383 40.96 16.73 0.36
C VAL A 383 41.30 16.37 -1.09
N GLY A 384 40.51 16.89 -2.02
CA GLY A 384 40.78 16.79 -3.46
C GLY A 384 41.98 17.65 -3.84
N SER A 385 43.10 17.02 -4.17
CA SER A 385 44.21 17.66 -4.87
C SER A 385 43.81 17.88 -6.34
N VAL A 386 43.43 19.11 -6.68
CA VAL A 386 43.30 19.57 -8.07
C VAL A 386 44.69 19.98 -8.56
N SER A 387 45.22 19.28 -9.55
CA SER A 387 46.37 19.73 -10.34
C SER A 387 45.92 20.82 -11.33
N PRO A 388 46.58 21.98 -11.41
CA PRO A 388 46.38 22.90 -12.53
C PRO A 388 47.30 22.54 -13.70
N ALA A 389 46.76 22.70 -14.90
CA ALA A 389 47.49 22.62 -16.16
C ALA A 389 48.14 23.97 -16.53
N ASP A 390 49.21 23.83 -17.32
CA ASP A 390 49.83 24.74 -18.30
C ASP A 390 50.66 25.96 -17.84
N GLU A 391 51.98 25.82 -18.01
CA GLU A 391 52.77 26.65 -18.94
C GLU A 391 53.82 25.79 -19.68
#